data_AF-A0A7S1LL24-F1
#
_entry.id   AF-A0A7S1LL24-F1
#
_cell.length_a   1.000
_cell.length_b   1.000
_cell.length_c   1.000
_cell.angle_alpha   90.00
_cell.angle_beta   90.00
_cell.angle_gamma   90.00
#
_symmetry.space_group_name_H-M   'P 1'
#
loop_
_entity.id
_entity.type
_entity.pdbx_description
1 polymer ?
#
loop_
_entity_poly.entity_id
_entity_poly.type
_entity_poly.pdbx_seq_one_letter_code
_entity_poly.pdbx_strand_id
1 'polypeptide(L)'
;TIGACTVHEHDAFRAFWPEHGGDLDVQLTIRRTREDEVEQAVLTLLGQELPTSGGEESCKTAVDELASIELRSASELTSVVQAIYTRALADPSHCEYYADVILGLGGRYPDFPSETEGGRPVTFTRVLLNTAQEEFERPRDSLDDDDEKAAGQERRLHSADDRLEMKGQKDKMLANM
;
A
#
# COMPACT_ATOMS: atom_id res chain seq x y z
N THR A 1 10.67 23.80 9.88
CA THR A 1 11.88 23.08 10.30
C THR A 1 11.75 21.65 9.80
N ILE A 2 12.33 21.35 8.63
CA ILE A 2 12.23 20.01 8.02
C ILE A 2 13.54 19.30 8.35
N GLY A 3 13.45 18.14 9.00
CA GLY A 3 14.58 17.29 9.35
C GLY A 3 15.08 16.54 8.12
N ALA A 4 16.38 16.54 7.91
CA ALA A 4 17.04 15.76 6.87
C ALA A 4 17.06 14.27 7.26
N CYS A 5 16.59 13.40 6.38
CA CYS A 5 16.80 11.96 6.47
C CYS A 5 17.68 11.53 5.30
N THR A 6 18.91 11.10 5.60
CA THR A 6 19.85 10.55 4.64
C THR A 6 19.69 9.03 4.60
N VAL A 7 19.26 8.49 3.47
CA VAL A 7 19.24 7.04 3.23
C VAL A 7 20.50 6.67 2.47
N HIS A 8 21.28 5.73 3.02
CA HIS A 8 22.49 5.19 2.39
C HIS A 8 22.13 3.94 1.59
N GLU A 9 22.25 3.99 0.26
CA GLU A 9 22.27 2.80 -0.58
C GLU A 9 23.38 2.94 -1.64
N HIS A 10 24.34 2.01 -1.64
CA HIS A 10 25.68 2.30 -2.16
C HIS A 10 26.13 1.51 -3.39
N ASP A 11 25.33 0.64 -4.02
CA ASP A 11 25.87 -0.15 -5.15
C ASP A 11 25.04 -0.19 -6.44
N ALA A 12 23.77 0.22 -6.45
CA ALA A 12 22.99 0.25 -7.70
C ALA A 12 23.13 1.57 -8.48
N PHE A 13 23.49 2.67 -7.81
CA PHE A 13 23.43 4.03 -8.39
C PHE A 13 24.59 4.37 -9.33
N ARG A 14 25.67 3.59 -9.31
CA ARG A 14 26.92 3.90 -10.02
C ARG A 14 26.86 3.71 -11.54
N ALA A 15 25.89 2.96 -12.07
CA ALA A 15 25.82 2.69 -13.51
C ALA A 15 25.34 3.89 -14.34
N PHE A 16 24.65 4.86 -13.71
CA PHE A 16 24.03 5.98 -14.42
C PHE A 16 24.87 7.27 -14.41
N TRP A 17 25.93 7.34 -13.60
CA TRP A 17 26.68 8.58 -13.38
C TRP A 17 27.99 8.64 -14.18
N PRO A 18 28.28 9.72 -14.93
CA PRO A 18 29.53 9.83 -15.69
C PRO A 18 30.75 10.00 -14.77
N GLU A 19 31.85 9.29 -15.05
CA GLU A 19 33.06 9.18 -14.20
C GLU A 19 33.82 10.51 -13.96
N HIS A 20 33.44 11.60 -14.62
CA HIS A 20 34.04 12.93 -14.45
C HIS A 20 33.02 14.06 -14.16
N GLY A 21 31.81 13.72 -13.70
CA GLY A 21 30.84 14.71 -13.24
C GLY A 21 31.21 15.22 -11.85
N GLY A 22 31.51 16.52 -11.73
CA GLY A 22 31.69 17.19 -10.44
C GLY A 22 30.47 17.09 -9.54
N ASP A 23 30.61 17.56 -8.29
CA ASP A 23 29.59 17.56 -7.24
C ASP A 23 28.31 18.27 -7.73
N LEU A 24 27.39 17.51 -8.34
CA LEU A 24 26.06 17.97 -8.66
C LEU A 24 25.19 17.69 -7.44
N ASP A 25 24.90 18.76 -6.69
CA ASP A 25 23.82 18.79 -5.72
C ASP A 25 22.50 18.57 -6.46
N VAL A 26 22.01 17.33 -6.50
CA VAL A 26 20.72 17.00 -7.12
C VAL A 26 19.62 17.42 -6.15
N GLN A 27 19.14 18.65 -6.29
CA GLN A 27 17.94 19.10 -5.58
C GLN A 27 16.68 18.50 -6.22
N LEU A 28 16.24 17.37 -5.68
CA LEU A 28 14.91 16.82 -5.95
C LEU A 28 13.86 17.73 -5.30
N THR A 29 13.29 18.63 -6.10
CA THR A 29 12.12 19.41 -5.67
C THR A 29 10.88 18.54 -5.82
N ILE A 30 10.46 17.87 -4.74
CA ILE A 30 9.18 17.16 -4.70
C ILE A 30 8.06 18.20 -4.76
N ARG A 31 7.38 18.32 -5.90
CA ARG A 31 6.15 19.10 -5.98
C ARG A 31 5.05 18.28 -5.31
N ARG A 32 4.60 18.72 -4.13
CA ARG A 32 3.38 18.19 -3.51
C ARG A 32 2.19 18.97 -4.05
N THR A 33 1.30 18.28 -4.73
CA THR A 33 -0.05 18.76 -5.03
C THR A 33 -0.91 18.69 -3.79
N ARG A 34 -2.10 19.30 -3.84
CA ARG A 34 -3.07 19.20 -2.74
C ARG A 34 -3.59 17.78 -2.58
N GLU A 35 -3.76 17.06 -3.69
CA GLU A 35 -4.13 15.64 -3.72
C GLU A 35 -3.08 14.79 -3.00
N ASP A 36 -1.78 15.03 -3.24
CA ASP A 36 -0.70 14.33 -2.52
C ASP A 36 -0.73 14.61 -1.01
N GLU A 37 -1.05 15.85 -0.60
CA GLU A 37 -1.18 16.18 0.82
C GLU A 37 -2.33 15.43 1.48
N VAL A 38 -3.48 15.36 0.79
CA VAL A 38 -4.66 14.63 1.26
C VAL A 38 -4.37 13.13 1.33
N GLU A 39 -3.78 12.56 0.30
CA GLU A 39 -3.40 11.14 0.26
C GLU A 39 -2.45 10.80 1.43
N GLN A 40 -1.39 11.59 1.62
CA GLN A 40 -0.43 11.37 2.70
C GLN A 40 -1.06 11.56 4.09
N ALA A 41 -1.99 12.49 4.25
CA ALA A 41 -2.73 12.65 5.49
C ALA A 41 -3.55 11.39 5.79
N VAL A 42 -4.32 10.90 4.83
CA VAL A 42 -5.14 9.68 4.98
C VAL A 42 -4.26 8.47 5.32
N LEU A 43 -3.17 8.25 4.59
CA LEU A 43 -2.25 7.14 4.84
C LEU A 43 -1.59 7.21 6.21
N THR A 44 -1.23 8.41 6.66
CA THR A 44 -0.64 8.61 7.99
C THR A 44 -1.64 8.30 9.09
N LEU A 45 -2.87 8.83 8.99
CA LEU A 45 -3.94 8.59 9.96
C LEU A 45 -4.27 7.10 10.06
N LEU A 46 -4.49 6.42 8.93
CA LEU A 46 -4.76 4.98 8.90
C LEU A 46 -3.59 4.13 9.40
N GLY A 47 -2.36 4.63 9.26
CA GLY A 47 -1.16 3.98 9.78
C GLY A 47 -1.05 4.06 11.31
N GLN A 48 -1.51 5.16 11.90
CA GLN A 48 -1.49 5.39 13.35
C GLN A 48 -2.65 4.66 14.07
N GLU A 49 -3.83 4.67 13.45
CA GLU A 49 -5.08 4.14 14.02
C GLU A 49 -5.28 2.63 13.79
N LEU A 50 -4.24 1.92 13.33
CA LEU A 50 -4.31 0.47 13.15
C LEU A 50 -4.53 -0.21 14.51
N PRO A 51 -5.64 -0.96 14.70
CA PRO A 51 -6.02 -1.45 16.01
C PRO A 51 -5.04 -2.52 16.50
N THR A 52 -4.25 -2.19 17.52
CA THR A 52 -3.41 -3.15 18.25
C THR A 52 -4.20 -3.95 19.29
N SER A 53 -5.35 -3.43 19.72
CA SER A 53 -6.35 -4.14 20.52
C SER A 53 -7.67 -3.37 20.56
N GLY A 54 -8.74 -3.91 19.94
CA GLY A 54 -10.10 -3.34 19.96
C GLY A 54 -10.47 -2.51 18.72
N GLY A 55 -11.01 -3.17 17.68
CA GLY A 55 -11.26 -2.57 16.36
C GLY A 55 -12.38 -1.51 16.30
N GLU A 56 -13.43 -1.63 17.12
CA GLU A 56 -14.62 -0.76 17.00
C GLU A 56 -14.37 0.70 17.37
N GLU A 57 -13.59 0.97 18.42
CA GLU A 57 -13.30 2.35 18.84
C GLU A 57 -12.26 3.01 17.92
N SER A 58 -11.29 2.23 17.42
CA SER A 58 -10.31 2.67 16.41
C SER A 58 -11.00 3.13 15.12
N CYS A 59 -11.97 2.35 14.64
CA CYS A 59 -12.68 2.68 13.40
C CYS A 59 -13.48 3.98 13.50
N LYS A 60 -14.18 4.22 14.63
CA LYS A 60 -14.94 5.46 14.82
C LYS A 60 -14.02 6.68 14.81
N THR A 61 -12.91 6.61 15.53
CA THR A 61 -11.91 7.69 15.57
C THR A 61 -11.36 7.97 14.17
N ALA A 62 -10.94 6.94 13.44
CA ALA A 62 -10.45 7.09 12.08
C ALA A 62 -11.50 7.72 11.15
N VAL A 63 -12.77 7.31 11.24
CA VAL A 63 -13.86 7.90 10.43
C VAL A 63 -14.05 9.38 10.76
N ASP A 64 -14.06 9.76 12.04
CA ASP A 64 -14.25 11.15 12.44
C ASP A 64 -13.06 12.04 12.04
N GLU A 65 -11.83 11.54 12.17
CA GLU A 65 -10.63 12.25 11.74
C GLU A 65 -10.57 12.40 10.21
N LEU A 66 -10.87 11.34 9.46
CA LEU A 66 -10.94 11.40 8.00
C LEU A 66 -12.06 12.34 7.52
N ALA A 67 -13.22 12.33 8.19
CA ALA A 67 -14.33 13.23 7.88
C ALA A 67 -14.01 14.71 8.18
N SER A 68 -13.03 14.99 9.05
CA SER A 68 -12.57 16.35 9.33
C SER A 68 -11.68 16.95 8.23
N ILE A 69 -11.22 16.13 7.29
CA ILE A 69 -10.42 16.59 6.15
C ILE A 69 -11.32 17.39 5.20
N GLU A 70 -11.02 18.68 5.07
CA GLU A 70 -11.73 19.57 4.15
C GLU A 70 -11.34 19.27 2.69
N LEU A 71 -12.29 18.69 1.95
CA LEU A 71 -12.16 18.40 0.53
C LEU A 71 -12.69 19.57 -0.32
N ARG A 72 -11.89 20.01 -1.29
CA ARG A 72 -12.21 21.16 -2.17
C ARG A 72 -12.63 20.75 -3.58
N SER A 73 -12.29 19.53 -3.99
CA SER A 73 -12.55 19.02 -5.33
C SER A 73 -12.94 17.55 -5.33
N ALA A 74 -13.55 17.13 -6.45
CA ALA A 74 -13.80 15.73 -6.74
C ALA A 74 -12.48 14.92 -6.81
N SER A 75 -11.38 15.53 -7.23
CA SER A 75 -10.10 14.85 -7.33
C SER A 75 -9.49 14.56 -5.96
N GLU A 76 -9.62 15.47 -4.99
CA GLU A 76 -9.22 15.23 -3.60
C GLU A 76 -10.05 14.11 -2.97
N LEU A 77 -11.36 14.03 -3.28
CA LEU A 77 -12.22 12.91 -2.85
C LEU A 77 -11.74 11.57 -3.41
N THR A 78 -11.36 11.55 -4.69
CA THR A 78 -10.75 10.37 -5.31
C THR A 78 -9.45 9.97 -4.63
N SER A 79 -8.57 10.93 -4.29
CA SER A 79 -7.33 10.67 -3.57
C SER A 79 -7.57 10.03 -2.20
N VAL A 80 -8.61 10.45 -1.46
CA VAL A 80 -8.98 9.81 -0.18
C VAL A 80 -9.32 8.34 -0.38
N VAL A 81 -10.21 8.04 -1.34
CA VAL A 81 -10.64 6.66 -1.60
C VAL A 81 -9.47 5.80 -2.07
N GLN A 82 -8.66 6.31 -3.00
CA GLN A 82 -7.46 5.62 -3.49
C GLN A 82 -6.45 5.36 -2.36
N ALA A 83 -6.23 6.32 -1.46
CA ALA A 83 -5.35 6.13 -0.30
C ALA A 83 -5.81 4.97 0.60
N ILE A 84 -7.12 4.86 0.84
CA ILE A 84 -7.70 3.76 1.64
C ILE A 84 -7.47 2.42 0.93
N TYR A 85 -7.71 2.34 -0.38
CA TYR A 85 -7.46 1.13 -1.17
C TYR A 85 -5.97 0.75 -1.17
N THR A 86 -5.07 1.71 -1.40
CA THR A 86 -3.62 1.50 -1.32
C THR A 86 -3.24 0.90 0.03
N ARG A 87 -3.82 1.40 1.12
CA ARG A 87 -3.56 0.87 2.46
C ARG A 87 -4.14 -0.54 2.65
N ALA A 88 -5.37 -0.78 2.21
CA ALA A 88 -6.04 -2.08 2.33
C ALA A 88 -5.35 -3.18 1.50
N LEU A 89 -4.84 -2.84 0.32
CA LEU A 89 -4.08 -3.74 -0.53
C LEU A 89 -2.69 -4.04 0.04
N ALA A 90 -2.05 -3.06 0.69
CA ALA A 90 -0.76 -3.24 1.35
C ALA A 90 -0.86 -4.06 2.65
N ASP A 91 -2.01 -4.03 3.34
CA ASP A 91 -2.25 -4.78 4.57
C ASP A 91 -3.59 -5.55 4.54
N PRO A 92 -3.65 -6.69 3.81
CA PRO A 92 -4.88 -7.47 3.64
C PRO A 92 -5.44 -8.04 4.94
N SER A 93 -4.60 -8.19 5.99
CA SER A 93 -4.99 -8.76 7.28
C SER A 93 -6.03 -7.91 8.02
N HIS A 94 -6.11 -6.62 7.69
CA HIS A 94 -7.02 -5.66 8.29
C HIS A 94 -8.08 -5.16 7.30
N CYS A 95 -8.40 -5.94 6.26
CA CYS A 95 -9.40 -5.60 5.25
C CYS A 95 -10.77 -5.22 5.87
N GLU A 96 -11.22 -5.95 6.89
CA GLU A 96 -12.49 -5.69 7.59
C GLU A 96 -12.51 -4.27 8.20
N TYR A 97 -11.41 -3.83 8.81
CA TYR A 97 -11.29 -2.48 9.36
C TYR A 97 -11.41 -1.40 8.27
N TYR A 98 -10.77 -1.57 7.12
CA TYR A 98 -10.88 -0.60 6.03
C TYR A 98 -12.29 -0.57 5.42
N ALA A 99 -12.99 -1.71 5.37
CA ALA A 99 -14.38 -1.78 4.94
C ALA A 99 -15.31 -1.01 5.90
N ASP A 100 -15.11 -1.14 7.21
CA ASP A 100 -15.86 -0.40 8.22
C ASP A 100 -15.61 1.12 8.13
N VAL A 101 -14.35 1.53 7.89
CA VAL A 101 -14.00 2.95 7.68
C VAL A 101 -14.72 3.50 6.44
N ILE A 102 -14.67 2.80 5.31
CA ILE A 102 -15.36 3.21 4.08
C ILE A 102 -16.87 3.33 4.31
N LEU A 103 -17.47 2.38 5.03
CA LEU A 103 -18.88 2.40 5.36
C LEU A 103 -19.23 3.62 6.22
N GLY A 104 -18.41 3.95 7.22
CA GLY A 104 -18.58 5.12 8.07
C GLY A 104 -18.46 6.45 7.34
N LEU A 105 -17.68 6.51 6.25
CA LEU A 105 -17.48 7.71 5.43
C LEU A 105 -18.60 7.96 4.40
N GLY A 106 -19.43 6.95 4.12
CA GLY A 106 -20.42 6.94 3.02
C GLY A 106 -21.45 8.08 2.98
N GLY A 107 -21.54 8.92 4.01
CA GLY A 107 -22.36 10.13 4.03
C GLY A 107 -21.71 11.32 4.74
N ARG A 108 -20.39 11.30 4.96
CA ARG A 108 -19.65 12.36 5.67
C ARG A 108 -19.05 13.40 4.74
N TYR A 109 -18.77 13.05 3.48
CA TYR A 109 -18.17 13.94 2.51
C TYR A 109 -19.18 14.68 1.63
N PRO A 110 -18.84 15.89 1.14
CA PRO A 110 -19.69 16.63 0.22
C PRO A 110 -19.74 15.97 -1.17
N ASP A 111 -20.84 16.21 -1.88
CA ASP A 111 -20.96 15.88 -3.29
C ASP A 111 -20.37 17.00 -4.15
N PHE A 112 -19.66 16.62 -5.21
CA PHE A 112 -19.05 17.57 -6.15
C PHE A 112 -19.80 17.60 -7.48
N PRO A 113 -19.81 18.74 -8.20
CA PRO A 113 -20.39 18.81 -9.53
C PRO A 113 -19.66 17.89 -10.51
N SER A 114 -20.40 17.40 -11.51
CA SER A 114 -19.82 16.66 -12.63
C SER A 114 -18.93 17.54 -13.49
N GLU A 115 -17.83 16.98 -14.00
CA GLU A 115 -16.99 17.65 -15.02
C GLU A 115 -17.68 17.74 -16.38
N THR A 116 -18.60 16.81 -16.67
CA THR A 116 -19.40 16.80 -17.91
C THR A 116 -20.70 17.58 -17.74
N GLU A 117 -21.04 18.44 -18.72
CA GLU A 117 -22.32 19.16 -18.75
C GLU A 117 -23.51 18.20 -18.71
N GLY A 118 -24.42 18.40 -17.75
CA GLY A 118 -25.59 17.53 -17.54
C GLY A 118 -25.29 16.19 -16.87
N GLY A 119 -24.04 15.95 -16.45
CA GLY A 119 -23.66 14.73 -15.74
C GLY A 119 -24.15 14.70 -14.28
N ARG A 120 -24.25 13.49 -13.72
CA ARG A 120 -24.58 13.29 -12.30
C ARG A 120 -23.42 13.75 -11.41
N PRO A 121 -23.69 14.27 -10.20
CA PRO A 121 -22.63 14.67 -9.27
C PRO A 121 -21.66 13.51 -8.98
N VAL A 122 -20.45 13.89 -8.60
CA VAL A 122 -19.44 12.99 -8.07
C VAL A 122 -19.70 12.84 -6.58
N THR A 123 -20.22 11.69 -6.19
CA THR A 123 -20.51 11.33 -4.79
C THR A 123 -19.46 10.35 -4.29
N PHE A 124 -19.29 10.24 -2.96
CA PHE A 124 -18.36 9.28 -2.36
C PHE A 124 -18.62 7.85 -2.84
N THR A 125 -19.87 7.40 -2.84
CA THR A 125 -20.24 6.06 -3.33
C THR A 125 -19.86 5.85 -4.79
N ARG A 126 -20.01 6.88 -5.64
CA ARG A 126 -19.64 6.78 -7.05
C ARG A 126 -18.13 6.63 -7.23
N VAL A 127 -17.34 7.44 -6.52
CA VAL A 127 -15.89 7.34 -6.50
C VAL A 127 -15.46 5.95 -6.02
N LEU A 128 -16.02 5.50 -4.89
CA LEU A 128 -15.75 4.19 -4.31
C LEU A 128 -15.94 3.05 -5.31
N LEU A 129 -17.09 3.01 -5.99
CA LEU A 129 -17.40 1.95 -6.96
C LEU A 129 -16.51 2.01 -8.20
N ASN A 130 -16.22 3.22 -8.69
CA ASN A 130 -15.31 3.40 -9.82
C ASN A 130 -13.90 2.92 -9.48
N THR A 131 -13.36 3.32 -8.32
CA THR A 131 -12.04 2.88 -7.86
C THR A 131 -12.00 1.36 -7.63
N ALA A 132 -13.05 0.77 -7.05
CA ALA A 132 -13.14 -0.67 -6.89
C ALA A 132 -13.07 -1.42 -8.24
N GLN A 133 -13.76 -0.89 -9.24
CA GLN A 133 -13.73 -1.44 -10.59
C GLN A 133 -12.34 -1.29 -11.22
N GLU A 134 -11.73 -0.10 -11.14
CA GLU A 134 -10.38 0.18 -11.66
C GLU A 134 -9.32 -0.75 -11.05
N GLU A 135 -9.33 -0.93 -9.72
CA GLU A 135 -8.37 -1.83 -9.05
C GLU A 135 -8.62 -3.31 -9.36
N PHE A 136 -9.86 -3.71 -9.63
CA PHE A 136 -10.19 -5.07 -10.04
C PHE A 136 -9.75 -5.38 -11.47
N GLU A 137 -9.94 -4.42 -12.38
CA GLU A 137 -9.58 -4.54 -13.80
C GLU A 137 -8.10 -4.25 -14.08
N ARG A 138 -7.39 -3.68 -13.10
CA ARG A 138 -5.97 -3.37 -13.20
C ARG A 138 -5.19 -4.65 -13.56
N PRO A 139 -4.48 -4.67 -14.70
CA PRO A 139 -3.63 -5.79 -15.04
C PRO A 139 -2.65 -6.03 -13.90
N ARG A 140 -2.61 -7.27 -13.40
CA ARG A 140 -1.54 -7.73 -12.52
C ARG A 140 -0.29 -7.94 -13.37
N ASP A 141 0.29 -6.86 -13.86
CA ASP A 141 1.62 -6.92 -14.46
C ASP A 141 2.57 -7.37 -13.34
N SER A 142 2.94 -8.66 -13.31
CA SER A 142 3.97 -9.32 -12.47
C SER A 142 3.57 -10.23 -11.28
N LEU A 143 2.29 -10.49 -10.96
CA LEU A 143 1.98 -11.36 -9.81
C LEU A 143 2.10 -12.87 -10.06
N ASP A 144 2.16 -13.30 -11.32
CA ASP A 144 2.44 -14.72 -11.62
C ASP A 144 3.89 -15.12 -11.28
N ASP A 145 4.83 -14.17 -11.23
CA ASP A 145 6.25 -14.49 -10.99
C ASP A 145 6.59 -14.68 -9.50
N ASP A 146 5.94 -13.95 -8.59
CA ASP A 146 6.30 -13.99 -7.16
C ASP A 146 5.58 -15.13 -6.40
N ASP A 147 4.32 -15.42 -6.74
CA ASP A 147 3.59 -16.57 -6.17
C ASP A 147 4.18 -17.91 -6.65
N GLU A 148 4.61 -18.01 -7.92
CA GLU A 148 5.32 -19.20 -8.42
C GLU A 148 6.71 -19.35 -7.77
N LYS A 149 7.45 -18.26 -7.53
CA LYS A 149 8.75 -18.31 -6.86
C LYS A 149 8.64 -18.70 -5.39
N ALA A 150 7.65 -18.18 -4.66
CA ALA A 150 7.38 -18.55 -3.28
C ALA A 150 7.04 -20.06 -3.18
N ALA A 151 6.09 -20.53 -4.01
CA ALA A 151 5.72 -21.95 -4.06
C ALA A 151 6.85 -22.88 -4.55
N GLY A 152 7.77 -22.36 -5.37
CA GLY A 152 8.97 -23.07 -5.82
C GLY A 152 10.06 -23.15 -4.75
N GLN A 153 10.22 -22.10 -3.94
CA GLN A 153 11.18 -22.04 -2.84
C GLN A 153 10.78 -22.98 -1.69
N GLU A 154 9.51 -23.01 -1.30
CA GLU A 154 9.01 -23.93 -0.26
C GLU A 154 9.18 -25.40 -0.67
N ARG A 155 8.89 -25.75 -1.93
CA ARG A 155 9.11 -27.10 -2.46
C ARG A 155 10.59 -27.51 -2.45
N ARG A 156 11.49 -26.57 -2.73
CA ARG A 156 12.94 -26.80 -2.71
C ARG A 156 13.48 -27.02 -1.29
N LEU A 157 12.97 -26.26 -0.31
CA LEU A 157 13.36 -26.39 1.09
C LEU A 157 12.90 -27.73 1.67
N HIS A 158 11.64 -28.13 1.42
CA HIS A 158 11.12 -29.43 1.86
C HIS A 158 11.94 -30.59 1.28
N SER A 159 12.26 -30.54 -0.02
CA SER A 159 13.08 -31.58 -0.66
C SER A 159 14.53 -31.63 -0.15
N ALA A 160 15.09 -30.50 0.28
CA ALA A 160 16.43 -30.45 0.86
C ALA A 160 16.46 -31.07 2.26
N ASP A 161 15.42 -30.81 3.07
CA ASP A 161 15.29 -31.34 4.43
C ASP A 161 15.12 -32.87 4.41
N ASP A 162 14.21 -33.38 3.58
CA ASP A 162 14.00 -34.82 3.36
C ASP A 162 15.31 -35.55 2.97
N ARG A 163 16.18 -34.90 2.19
CA ARG A 163 17.48 -35.47 1.78
C ARG A 163 18.50 -35.52 2.92
N LEU A 164 18.47 -34.58 3.86
CA LEU A 164 19.36 -34.56 5.02
C LEU A 164 18.96 -35.62 6.03
N GLU A 165 17.65 -35.80 6.27
CA GLU A 165 17.13 -36.85 7.14
C GLU A 165 17.51 -38.25 6.66
N MET A 166 17.32 -38.52 5.36
CA MET A 166 17.68 -39.81 4.75
C MET A 166 19.19 -40.09 4.80
N LYS A 167 20.04 -39.06 4.77
CA LYS A 167 21.50 -39.22 4.97
C LYS A 167 21.83 -39.54 6.42
N GLY A 168 21.25 -38.80 7.37
CA GLY A 168 21.47 -39.06 8.80
C GLY A 168 21.01 -40.46 9.22
N GLN A 169 19.93 -40.97 8.64
CA GLN A 169 19.45 -42.33 8.92
C GLN A 169 20.40 -43.40 8.36
N LYS A 170 20.97 -43.17 7.16
CA LYS A 170 21.98 -44.06 6.56
C LYS A 170 23.27 -44.11 7.36
N ASP A 171 23.77 -42.96 7.82
CA ASP A 171 25.00 -42.88 8.61
C ASP A 171 24.85 -43.60 9.96
N LYS A 172 23.67 -43.50 10.59
CA LYS A 172 23.34 -44.25 11.82
C LYS A 172 23.30 -45.76 11.59
N MET A 173 22.79 -46.22 10.43
CA MET A 173 22.79 -47.65 10.08
C MET A 173 24.20 -48.19 9.83
N LEU A 174 25.08 -47.39 9.23
CA LEU A 174 26.47 -47.76 8.98
C LEU A 174 27.33 -47.78 10.25
N ALA A 175 27.02 -46.94 11.24
CA ALA A 175 27.75 -46.88 12.51
C ALA A 175 27.45 -48.05 13.47
N ASN A 176 26.39 -48.83 13.21
CA ASN A 176 25.95 -49.96 14.02
C ASN A 176 26.29 -51.34 13.40
N MET A 177 27.09 -51.39 12.34
CA MET A 177 27.68 -52.61 11.76
C MET A 177 29.16 -52.71 12.11
#